data_AF-A0A7J7JLW6-F1
#
_entry.id   AF-A0A7J7JLW6-F1
#
_cell.length_a   1.000
_cell.length_b   1.000
_cell.length_c   1.000
_cell.angle_alpha   90.00
_cell.angle_beta   90.00
_cell.angle_gamma   90.00
#
_symmetry.space_group_name_H-M   'P 1'
#
loop_
_entity.id
_entity.type
_entity.pdbx_description
1 polymer ?
#
loop_
_entity_poly.entity_id
_entity_poly.type
_entity_poly.pdbx_seq_one_letter_code
_entity_poly.pdbx_strand_id
1 'polypeptide(L)'
;MEERQKNIAPESLKDHCLINKYRYFNCDEQSGFWKPAGGMFTISRPHATFSMSVSFNRRVDPFDELETVTMDEGDFLIVAVMKTGSHFLYEIMKMLANGKAEYVRDPKELSWLDVQPYHEIINNTMPPRVFTTHLAPSWLPPKLRRKDTKVVIIMRNLKDAFVSYFYHVVGVNKGRQGWEDAFNWLLHCKEATWSNYLMMYADIWDNYRDDPNVLIVYYEHLVRKPRESIESIAKHMGVVYTSQLIDEIVSASNIERMRPGKTSLDLNIKVDPKLCENYQKFYRKGNIGDWKKWFSVAQNEEFHKVFDEWNKSRQIPFIFE
;
A
#
# COMPACT_ATOMS: atom_id res chain seq x y z
N MET A 1 35.09 -9.79 -15.85
CA MET A 1 35.60 -8.53 -15.28
C MET A 1 35.31 -7.44 -16.28
N GLU A 2 34.63 -6.39 -15.81
CA GLU A 2 34.56 -5.03 -16.38
C GLU A 2 34.25 -4.88 -17.89
N GLU A 3 32.96 -4.74 -18.21
CA GLU A 3 32.46 -3.66 -19.09
C GLU A 3 30.94 -3.79 -19.23
N ARG A 4 30.19 -2.99 -18.45
CA ARG A 4 28.79 -2.58 -18.75
C ARG A 4 28.35 -1.47 -17.78
N GLN A 5 29.06 -0.35 -17.83
CA GLN A 5 28.51 0.96 -17.49
C GLN A 5 28.93 1.92 -18.60
N LYS A 6 28.11 2.03 -19.63
CA LYS A 6 28.18 3.15 -20.58
C LYS A 6 26.77 3.73 -20.70
N ASN A 7 26.70 5.00 -20.31
CA ASN A 7 25.60 5.92 -20.53
C ASN A 7 25.08 5.81 -21.95
N ILE A 8 23.78 5.51 -22.09
CA ILE A 8 23.00 5.86 -23.28
C ILE A 8 21.68 6.41 -22.76
N ALA A 9 21.59 7.74 -22.69
CA ALA A 9 20.30 8.42 -22.66
C ALA A 9 19.71 8.38 -24.09
N PRO A 10 18.49 7.88 -24.32
CA PRO A 10 17.85 8.03 -25.62
C PRO A 10 17.33 9.46 -25.77
N GLU A 11 17.90 10.16 -26.75
CA GLU A 11 17.50 11.48 -27.23
C GLU A 11 16.19 11.39 -28.03
N SER A 12 15.08 11.02 -27.37
CA SER A 12 13.74 10.98 -27.98
C SER A 12 12.59 11.40 -27.04
N LEU A 13 12.88 12.20 -26.01
CA LEU A 13 11.87 12.77 -25.09
C LEU A 13 11.60 14.26 -25.39
N LYS A 14 11.35 14.60 -26.65
CA LYS A 14 11.11 16.00 -27.07
C LYS A 14 9.64 16.45 -27.13
N ASP A 15 8.68 15.67 -26.63
CA ASP A 15 7.26 16.07 -26.61
C ASP A 15 6.59 16.00 -25.23
N HIS A 16 7.26 16.48 -24.18
CA HIS A 16 6.60 16.70 -22.88
C HIS A 16 6.45 18.19 -22.58
N CYS A 17 5.34 18.76 -23.05
CA CYS A 17 4.85 20.05 -22.58
C CYS A 17 4.17 19.87 -21.21
N LEU A 18 4.77 20.54 -20.25
CA LEU A 18 4.40 20.68 -18.86
C LEU A 18 3.12 21.53 -18.68
N ILE A 19 2.39 21.23 -17.59
CA ILE A 19 1.68 22.21 -16.74
C ILE A 19 0.44 22.89 -17.37
N ASN A 20 -0.76 22.37 -17.04
CA ASN A 20 -1.91 23.13 -16.49
C ASN A 20 -3.20 22.31 -16.58
N LYS A 21 -3.62 21.71 -15.46
CA LYS A 21 -5.01 21.51 -14.99
C LYS A 21 -5.02 20.39 -13.96
N TYR A 22 -4.74 20.74 -12.71
CA TYR A 22 -4.95 19.86 -11.57
C TYR A 22 -6.23 20.31 -10.85
N ARG A 23 -7.26 19.47 -10.84
CA ARG A 23 -8.39 19.55 -9.91
C ARG A 23 -8.76 18.14 -9.47
N TYR A 24 -8.34 17.78 -8.26
CA TYR A 24 -9.04 16.78 -7.47
C TYR A 24 -10.40 17.40 -7.07
N PHE A 25 -11.50 16.67 -7.30
CA PHE A 25 -12.91 17.00 -6.98
C PHE A 25 -13.69 17.85 -8.01
N ASN A 26 -14.79 17.24 -8.51
CA ASN A 26 -15.90 17.64 -9.39
C ASN A 26 -15.84 18.93 -10.26
N CYS A 27 -16.26 18.72 -11.51
CA CYS A 27 -16.70 19.77 -12.43
C CYS A 27 -17.99 20.43 -11.93
N ASP A 28 -18.00 21.76 -11.81
CA ASP A 28 -19.21 22.58 -11.88
C ASP A 28 -18.89 23.82 -12.73
N GLU A 29 -19.67 24.02 -13.79
CA GLU A 29 -19.30 24.81 -14.97
C GLU A 29 -19.46 26.34 -14.81
N GLN A 30 -19.92 26.88 -13.68
CA GLN A 30 -20.46 28.26 -13.68
C GLN A 30 -19.96 29.27 -12.63
N SER A 31 -19.10 28.92 -11.67
CA SER A 31 -18.67 29.93 -10.68
C SER A 31 -17.19 29.80 -10.27
N GLY A 32 -16.38 30.72 -10.79
CA GLY A 32 -14.92 30.67 -10.78
C GLY A 32 -14.21 31.03 -9.47
N PHE A 33 -14.69 30.63 -8.28
CA PHE A 33 -13.89 30.71 -7.04
C PHE A 33 -14.33 29.65 -6.00
N TRP A 34 -13.40 28.80 -5.54
CA TRP A 34 -13.65 27.85 -4.43
C TRP A 34 -12.48 27.87 -3.44
N LYS A 35 -12.80 28.14 -2.16
CA LYS A 35 -11.86 28.10 -1.02
C LYS A 35 -11.75 26.66 -0.48
N PRO A 36 -10.56 26.23 -0.02
CA PRO A 36 -10.39 24.91 0.57
C PRO A 36 -10.95 24.86 2.00
N ALA A 37 -11.73 23.82 2.30
CA ALA A 37 -12.03 23.41 3.66
C ALA A 37 -11.18 22.18 4.01
N GLY A 38 -10.08 22.39 4.75
CA GLY A 38 -9.27 21.32 5.34
C GLY A 38 -8.12 20.80 4.47
N GLY A 39 -6.95 20.60 5.07
CA GLY A 39 -5.68 20.29 4.40
C GLY A 39 -5.64 18.89 3.77
N MET A 40 -5.08 18.81 2.57
CA MET A 40 -4.94 17.60 1.76
C MET A 40 -3.43 17.34 1.55
N PHE A 41 -2.95 16.13 1.86
CA PHE A 41 -1.60 15.73 1.46
C PHE A 41 -1.63 15.39 -0.03
N THR A 42 -0.76 16.06 -0.78
CA THR A 42 -0.52 15.78 -2.20
C THR A 42 0.96 15.50 -2.34
N ILE A 43 1.35 14.24 -2.50
CA ILE A 43 2.70 13.89 -2.92
C ILE A 43 2.79 14.24 -4.41
N SER A 44 3.51 15.30 -4.75
CA SER A 44 3.75 15.68 -6.15
C SER A 44 5.24 15.69 -6.45
N ARG A 45 5.66 14.92 -7.44
CA ARG A 45 6.96 15.04 -8.13
C ARG A 45 6.69 15.32 -9.62
N PRO A 46 7.67 15.82 -10.40
CA PRO A 46 7.47 16.29 -11.78
C PRO A 46 6.79 15.29 -12.75
N HIS A 47 6.71 14.00 -12.40
CA HIS A 47 6.19 12.94 -13.25
C HIS A 47 5.13 12.03 -12.59
N ALA A 48 4.68 12.32 -11.35
CA ALA A 48 3.61 11.56 -10.69
C ALA A 48 3.03 12.32 -9.48
N THR A 49 1.71 12.27 -9.31
CA THR A 49 1.01 12.79 -8.12
C THR A 49 0.29 11.64 -7.41
N PHE A 50 0.56 11.44 -6.12
CA PHE A 50 -0.20 10.56 -5.25
C PHE A 50 -0.82 11.41 -4.14
N SER A 51 -2.15 11.56 -4.11
CA SER A 51 -2.81 12.28 -3.02
C SER A 51 -3.50 11.29 -2.10
N MET A 52 -3.07 11.25 -0.83
CA MET A 52 -3.78 10.60 0.25
C MET A 52 -4.28 11.71 1.17
N SER A 53 -5.60 11.94 1.26
CA SER A 53 -6.12 12.97 2.17
C SER A 53 -6.06 12.47 3.62
N VAL A 54 -5.01 12.83 4.35
CA VAL A 54 -4.99 12.76 5.82
C VAL A 54 -4.80 14.19 6.32
N SER A 55 -5.81 14.83 6.87
CA SER A 55 -5.71 16.26 7.21
C SER A 55 -4.78 16.49 8.40
N PHE A 56 -3.54 16.95 8.15
CA PHE A 56 -2.68 17.52 9.18
C PHE A 56 -2.21 18.93 8.77
N ASN A 57 -2.44 19.86 9.68
CA ASN A 57 -2.20 21.29 9.50
C ASN A 57 -0.73 21.61 9.84
N ARG A 58 0.23 21.41 8.91
CA ARG A 58 1.66 21.76 9.13
C ARG A 58 2.38 22.30 7.88
N ARG A 59 3.48 23.04 8.12
CA ARG A 59 4.27 23.84 7.15
C ARG A 59 5.57 23.16 6.64
N VAL A 60 5.78 21.87 6.89
CA VAL A 60 7.02 21.13 6.54
C VAL A 60 6.71 20.08 5.46
N ASP A 61 7.61 19.91 4.49
CA ASP A 61 7.47 18.88 3.45
C ASP A 61 7.60 17.48 4.08
N PRO A 62 6.63 16.57 3.89
CA PRO A 62 6.68 15.21 4.42
C PRO A 62 7.94 14.42 4.04
N PHE A 63 8.58 14.75 2.92
CA PHE A 63 9.81 14.10 2.46
C PHE A 63 11.05 14.52 3.25
N ASP A 64 11.12 15.77 3.72
CA ASP A 64 12.25 16.25 4.51
C ASP A 64 12.30 15.56 5.88
N GLU A 65 11.13 15.26 6.45
CA GLU A 65 11.03 14.51 7.71
C GLU A 65 11.35 13.01 7.52
N LEU A 66 11.03 12.43 6.36
CA LEU A 66 11.37 11.03 6.06
C LEU A 66 12.89 10.79 6.02
N GLU A 67 13.68 11.80 5.64
CA GLU A 67 15.16 11.75 5.68
C GLU A 67 15.74 11.65 7.11
N THR A 68 14.93 11.93 8.13
CA THR A 68 15.30 11.82 9.55
C THR A 68 15.17 10.40 10.10
N VAL A 69 14.43 9.53 9.41
CA VAL A 69 14.25 8.13 9.84
C VAL A 69 15.54 7.35 9.60
N THR A 70 15.91 6.57 10.61
CA THR A 70 17.02 5.62 10.50
C THR A 70 16.48 4.20 10.57
N MET A 71 17.08 3.28 9.81
CA MET A 71 16.81 1.85 9.89
C MET A 71 18.01 1.17 10.54
N ASP A 72 17.75 0.38 11.57
CA ASP A 72 18.75 -0.42 12.25
C ASP A 72 18.88 -1.79 11.59
N GLU A 73 19.95 -2.51 11.92
CA GLU A 73 20.09 -3.90 11.50
C GLU A 73 18.95 -4.73 12.11
N GLY A 74 18.30 -5.56 11.27
CA GLY A 74 17.14 -6.34 11.67
C GLY A 74 15.79 -5.61 11.58
N ASP A 75 15.76 -4.36 11.11
CA ASP A 75 14.49 -3.71 10.73
C ASP A 75 13.97 -4.22 9.38
N PHE A 76 12.64 -4.21 9.24
CA PHE A 76 11.94 -4.71 8.07
C PHE A 76 11.07 -3.62 7.45
N LEU A 77 10.95 -3.61 6.12
CA LEU A 77 10.09 -2.69 5.39
C LEU A 77 8.95 -3.44 4.69
N ILE A 78 7.71 -3.11 5.05
CA ILE A 78 6.54 -3.50 4.29
C ILE A 78 6.27 -2.45 3.24
N VAL A 79 6.15 -2.90 2.00
CA VAL A 79 5.65 -2.09 0.91
C VAL A 79 4.29 -2.64 0.51
N ALA A 80 3.30 -1.78 0.52
CA ALA A 80 1.95 -2.14 0.15
C ALA A 80 1.28 -0.99 -0.56
N VAL A 81 0.18 -1.21 -1.28
CA VAL A 81 -0.75 -0.13 -1.63
C VAL A 81 -1.98 -0.29 -0.76
N MET A 82 -2.75 0.78 -0.58
CA MET A 82 -4.05 0.67 0.07
C MET A 82 -4.83 -0.50 -0.54
N LYS A 83 -5.48 -1.29 0.32
CA LYS A 83 -6.39 -2.39 -0.05
C LYS A 83 -5.74 -3.63 -0.67
N THR A 84 -4.42 -3.74 -0.69
CA THR A 84 -3.71 -4.98 -1.08
C THR A 84 -3.49 -5.97 0.08
N GLY A 85 -3.85 -5.61 1.31
CA GLY A 85 -3.70 -6.48 2.49
C GLY A 85 -2.62 -6.03 3.49
N SER A 86 -2.22 -4.76 3.45
CA SER A 86 -1.14 -4.21 4.27
C SER A 86 -1.29 -4.43 5.78
N HIS A 87 -2.51 -4.39 6.34
CA HIS A 87 -2.76 -4.71 7.74
C HIS A 87 -2.51 -6.17 8.06
N PHE A 88 -2.91 -7.07 7.17
CA PHE A 88 -2.74 -8.50 7.37
C PHE A 88 -1.26 -8.89 7.38
N LEU A 89 -0.50 -8.38 6.42
CA LEU A 89 0.95 -8.60 6.37
C LEU A 89 1.68 -7.99 7.57
N TYR A 90 1.27 -6.79 8.01
CA TYR A 90 1.87 -6.15 9.17
C TYR A 90 1.75 -6.97 10.45
N GLU A 91 0.57 -7.51 10.76
CA GLU A 91 0.40 -8.36 11.94
C GLU A 91 1.27 -9.63 11.88
N ILE A 92 1.31 -10.29 10.71
CA ILE A 92 2.15 -11.48 10.49
C ILE A 92 3.62 -11.15 10.75
N MET A 93 4.12 -10.08 10.15
CA MET A 93 5.53 -9.68 10.30
C MET A 93 5.85 -9.22 11.73
N LYS A 94 4.93 -8.56 12.42
CA LYS A 94 5.12 -8.20 13.85
C LYS A 94 5.18 -9.43 14.75
N MET A 95 4.31 -10.42 14.54
CA MET A 95 4.34 -11.67 15.30
C MET A 95 5.65 -12.44 15.06
N LEU A 96 6.10 -12.50 13.80
CA LEU A 96 7.39 -13.10 13.44
C LEU A 96 8.58 -12.36 14.08
N ALA A 97 8.61 -11.03 13.99
CA ALA A 97 9.66 -10.20 14.57
C ALA A 97 9.73 -10.33 16.10
N ASN A 98 8.58 -10.48 16.77
CA ASN A 98 8.50 -10.66 18.21
C ASN A 98 8.70 -12.11 18.67
N GLY A 99 8.71 -13.08 17.75
CA GLY A 99 8.76 -14.51 18.07
C GLY A 99 7.54 -15.02 18.83
N LYS A 100 6.39 -14.33 18.74
CA LYS A 100 5.17 -14.63 19.50
C LYS A 100 3.93 -14.41 18.64
N ALA A 101 2.99 -15.35 18.66
CA ALA A 101 1.71 -15.27 17.96
C ALA A 101 0.69 -14.35 18.67
N GLU A 102 1.11 -13.13 19.02
CA GLU A 102 0.33 -12.15 19.76
C GLU A 102 0.18 -10.86 18.96
N TYR A 103 -1.05 -10.33 18.91
CA TYR A 103 -1.33 -9.06 18.26
C TYR A 103 -0.67 -7.90 18.98
N VAL A 104 -0.04 -7.02 18.22
CA VAL A 104 0.48 -5.77 18.76
C VAL A 104 -0.67 -4.77 18.84
N ARG A 105 -0.89 -4.23 20.03
CA ARG A 105 -1.96 -3.26 20.29
C ARG A 105 -1.75 -1.93 19.59
N ASP A 106 -0.50 -1.62 19.25
CA ASP A 106 -0.16 -0.41 18.52
C ASP A 106 -0.86 -0.36 17.15
N PRO A 107 -1.38 0.82 16.75
CA PRO A 107 -1.96 1.01 15.44
C PRO A 107 -0.85 0.85 14.40
N LYS A 108 -1.18 0.24 13.28
CA LYS A 108 -0.22 0.08 12.18
C LYS A 108 0.30 1.44 11.69
N GLU A 109 -0.52 2.47 11.81
CA GLU A 109 -0.24 3.86 11.43
C GLU A 109 1.00 4.42 12.10
N LEU A 110 1.35 3.96 13.32
CA LEU A 110 2.58 4.40 13.99
C LEU A 110 3.85 3.89 13.34
N SER A 111 3.73 2.91 12.44
CA SER A 111 4.84 2.39 11.64
C SER A 111 4.79 2.86 10.19
N TRP A 112 3.87 3.77 9.83
CA TRP A 112 3.78 4.30 8.47
C TRP A 112 4.76 5.44 8.27
N LEU A 113 5.74 5.21 7.39
CA LEU A 113 6.74 6.20 6.99
C LEU A 113 6.12 7.37 6.22
N ASP A 114 4.98 7.14 5.57
CA ASP A 114 4.36 8.12 4.68
C ASP A 114 3.44 9.09 5.44
N VAL A 115 3.15 8.81 6.71
CA VAL A 115 2.17 9.56 7.49
C VAL A 115 2.85 10.21 8.69
N GLN A 116 2.78 11.54 8.70
CA GLN A 116 3.25 12.36 9.80
C GLN A 116 2.25 12.37 10.97
N PRO A 117 2.69 12.60 12.22
CA PRO A 117 4.04 12.98 12.68
C PRO A 117 4.77 11.82 13.40
N TYR A 118 4.68 10.58 12.90
CA TYR A 118 5.08 9.41 13.68
C TYR A 118 6.59 9.12 13.68
N HIS A 119 7.40 9.89 12.97
CA HIS A 119 8.86 9.68 12.88
C HIS A 119 9.58 9.72 14.24
N GLU A 120 9.13 10.57 15.17
CA GLU A 120 9.66 10.58 16.53
C GLU A 120 9.32 9.29 17.30
N ILE A 121 8.13 8.73 17.08
CA ILE A 121 7.70 7.45 17.70
C ILE A 121 8.47 6.29 17.09
N ILE A 122 8.64 6.30 15.77
CA ILE A 122 9.42 5.34 14.98
C ILE A 122 10.88 5.28 15.47
N ASN A 123 11.49 6.45 15.69
CA ASN A 123 12.87 6.54 16.19
C ASN A 123 13.03 6.07 17.63
N ASN A 124 11.97 6.15 18.46
CA ASN A 124 11.98 5.73 19.86
C ASN A 124 11.52 4.27 20.08
N THR A 125 11.20 3.54 19.01
CA THR A 125 10.79 2.12 19.10
C THR A 125 12.02 1.21 19.07
N MET A 126 12.08 0.21 19.95
CA MET A 126 13.19 -0.75 19.98
C MET A 126 13.14 -1.72 18.78
N PRO A 127 14.30 -2.07 18.17
CA PRO A 127 14.39 -3.12 17.15
C PRO A 127 14.01 -4.53 17.67
N PRO A 128 13.61 -5.46 16.78
CA PRO A 128 13.40 -5.27 15.34
C PRO A 128 12.07 -4.55 15.03
N ARG A 129 12.13 -3.48 14.24
CA ARG A 129 10.96 -2.70 13.81
C ARG A 129 10.42 -3.20 12.48
N VAL A 130 9.12 -3.07 12.29
CA VAL A 130 8.44 -3.36 11.02
C VAL A 130 7.83 -2.05 10.54
N PHE A 131 8.46 -1.41 9.55
CA PHE A 131 7.96 -0.20 8.92
C PHE A 131 6.96 -0.53 7.82
N THR A 132 6.12 0.43 7.45
CA THR A 132 5.27 0.34 6.27
C THR A 132 5.35 1.60 5.44
N THR A 133 5.34 1.43 4.12
CA THR A 133 5.26 2.52 3.15
C THR A 133 4.37 2.11 1.97
N HIS A 134 3.77 3.12 1.35
CA HIS A 134 3.10 3.05 0.07
C HIS A 134 3.98 3.56 -1.07
N LEU A 135 5.15 4.13 -0.78
CA LEU A 135 6.00 4.81 -1.75
C LEU A 135 6.67 3.84 -2.74
N ALA A 136 6.92 4.34 -3.96
CA ALA A 136 7.81 3.68 -4.91
C ALA A 136 9.27 3.73 -4.41
N PRO A 137 10.15 2.81 -4.86
CA PRO A 137 11.56 2.79 -4.45
C PRO A 137 12.26 4.14 -4.65
N SER A 138 12.02 4.81 -5.78
CA SER A 138 12.63 6.11 -6.10
C SER A 138 12.20 7.27 -5.19
N TRP A 139 11.16 7.07 -4.39
CA TRP A 139 10.64 8.04 -3.43
C TRP A 139 11.12 7.77 -2.00
N LEU A 140 11.67 6.58 -1.74
CA LEU A 140 12.32 6.27 -0.48
C LEU A 140 13.68 6.99 -0.40
N PRO A 141 14.02 7.60 0.76
CA PRO A 141 15.35 8.11 1.01
C PRO A 141 16.43 7.07 0.71
N PRO A 142 17.62 7.47 0.25
CA PRO A 142 18.73 6.54 0.02
C PRO A 142 19.04 5.65 1.24
N LYS A 143 18.87 6.18 2.46
CA LYS A 143 19.06 5.46 3.73
C LYS A 143 18.05 4.32 3.97
N LEU A 144 16.87 4.37 3.35
CA LEU A 144 15.88 3.29 3.43
C LEU A 144 16.04 2.28 2.29
N ARG A 145 16.82 2.63 1.26
CA ARG A 145 17.16 1.79 0.10
C ARG A 145 18.49 1.04 0.26
N ARG A 146 18.98 0.83 1.48
CA ARG A 146 20.24 0.12 1.68
C ARG A 146 20.12 -1.32 1.18
N LYS A 147 21.26 -1.88 0.78
CA LYS A 147 21.35 -3.25 0.24
C LYS A 147 21.08 -4.35 1.28
N ASP A 148 21.03 -4.02 2.57
CA ASP A 148 20.75 -4.94 3.67
C ASP A 148 19.28 -4.89 4.13
N THR A 149 18.53 -3.86 3.72
CA THR A 149 17.11 -3.70 4.10
C THR A 149 16.28 -4.82 3.50
N LYS A 150 15.64 -5.64 4.35
CA LYS A 150 14.67 -6.64 3.91
C LYS A 150 13.31 -6.00 3.65
N VAL A 151 12.80 -6.20 2.44
CA VAL A 151 11.58 -5.57 1.92
C VAL A 151 10.56 -6.65 1.59
N VAL A 152 9.37 -6.57 2.17
CA VAL A 152 8.25 -7.46 1.84
C VAL A 152 7.15 -6.66 1.16
N ILE A 153 6.85 -7.02 -0.08
CA ILE A 153 5.92 -6.32 -0.96
C ILE A 153 4.64 -7.14 -1.07
N ILE A 154 3.49 -6.56 -0.75
CA ILE A 154 2.21 -7.26 -0.92
C ILE A 154 1.44 -6.78 -2.15
N MET A 155 1.19 -7.74 -3.06
CA MET A 155 0.33 -7.61 -4.22
C MET A 155 -1.01 -8.30 -3.97
N ARG A 156 -2.05 -7.86 -4.69
CA ARG A 156 -3.39 -8.44 -4.65
C ARG A 156 -4.02 -8.35 -6.03
N ASN A 157 -4.86 -9.32 -6.36
CA ASN A 157 -5.78 -9.25 -7.50
C ASN A 157 -6.42 -7.86 -7.58
N LEU A 158 -6.19 -7.19 -8.71
CA LEU A 158 -6.63 -5.82 -8.93
C LEU A 158 -8.16 -5.68 -8.86
N LYS A 159 -8.94 -6.69 -9.28
CA LYS A 159 -10.41 -6.65 -9.22
C LYS A 159 -10.92 -6.65 -7.79
N ASP A 160 -10.36 -7.51 -6.93
CA ASP A 160 -10.68 -7.50 -5.50
C ASP A 160 -10.18 -6.22 -4.81
N ALA A 161 -9.04 -5.70 -5.24
CA ALA A 161 -8.53 -4.43 -4.76
C ALA A 161 -9.46 -3.27 -5.13
N PHE A 162 -9.99 -3.23 -6.36
CA PHE A 162 -10.95 -2.22 -6.86
C PHE A 162 -12.23 -2.22 -6.02
N VAL A 163 -12.85 -3.39 -5.83
CA VAL A 163 -14.03 -3.51 -4.96
C VAL A 163 -13.69 -3.09 -3.54
N SER A 164 -12.54 -3.51 -3.01
CA SER A 164 -12.13 -3.13 -1.67
C SER A 164 -11.87 -1.63 -1.53
N TYR A 165 -11.41 -0.95 -2.58
CA TYR A 165 -11.19 0.50 -2.60
C TYR A 165 -12.50 1.27 -2.71
N PHE A 166 -13.42 0.82 -3.57
CA PHE A 166 -14.78 1.35 -3.66
C PHE A 166 -15.44 1.41 -2.27
N TYR A 167 -15.39 0.31 -1.51
CA TYR A 167 -15.91 0.29 -0.14
C TYR A 167 -15.17 1.20 0.83
N HIS A 168 -13.86 1.34 0.64
CA HIS A 168 -13.02 2.10 1.55
C HIS A 168 -13.16 3.61 1.40
N VAL A 169 -13.33 4.11 0.17
CA VAL A 169 -13.34 5.54 -0.13
C VAL A 169 -14.74 6.01 -0.50
N VAL A 170 -15.44 5.29 -1.39
CA VAL A 170 -16.78 5.65 -1.88
C VAL A 170 -17.88 5.21 -0.90
N GLY A 171 -17.67 4.12 -0.16
CA GLY A 171 -18.59 3.71 0.92
C GLY A 171 -18.50 4.58 2.19
N VAL A 172 -17.35 5.24 2.42
CA VAL A 172 -17.10 6.08 3.61
C VAL A 172 -17.45 7.55 3.34
N ASN A 173 -17.10 8.09 2.18
CA ASN A 173 -17.62 9.38 1.71
C ASN A 173 -18.96 9.12 1.05
N LYS A 174 -20.08 9.47 1.71
CA LYS A 174 -21.48 9.33 1.26
C LYS A 174 -21.82 10.06 -0.07
N GLY A 175 -20.98 9.93 -1.10
CA GLY A 175 -21.14 10.45 -2.45
C GLY A 175 -21.90 9.45 -3.30
N ARG A 176 -22.81 9.96 -4.11
CA ARG A 176 -23.89 9.24 -4.81
C ARG A 176 -23.42 8.42 -6.03
N GLN A 177 -22.26 7.79 -5.98
CA GLN A 177 -21.75 7.03 -7.13
C GLN A 177 -21.88 5.53 -6.87
N GLY A 178 -22.63 4.87 -7.76
CA GLY A 178 -22.80 3.42 -7.72
C GLY A 178 -21.52 2.69 -8.13
N TRP A 179 -21.56 1.36 -8.07
CA TRP A 179 -20.43 0.54 -8.54
C TRP A 179 -20.04 0.84 -9.99
N GLU A 180 -21.02 1.09 -10.87
CA GLU A 180 -20.78 1.43 -12.29
C GLU A 180 -19.88 2.66 -12.46
N ASP A 181 -20.20 3.76 -11.78
CA ASP A 181 -19.42 4.99 -11.85
C ASP A 181 -18.01 4.78 -11.28
N ALA A 182 -17.92 4.06 -10.16
CA ALA A 182 -16.65 3.75 -9.52
C ALA A 182 -15.78 2.83 -10.39
N PHE A 183 -16.36 1.84 -11.05
CA PHE A 183 -15.67 0.97 -11.99
C PHE A 183 -15.11 1.78 -13.16
N ASN A 184 -15.94 2.62 -13.79
CA ASN A 184 -15.53 3.46 -14.91
C ASN A 184 -14.41 4.43 -14.51
N TRP A 185 -14.53 5.05 -13.34
CA TRP A 185 -13.50 5.92 -12.80
C TRP A 185 -12.20 5.17 -12.49
N LEU A 186 -12.27 3.99 -11.86
CA LEU A 186 -11.09 3.18 -11.54
C LEU A 186 -10.40 2.63 -12.79
N LEU A 187 -11.14 2.23 -13.83
CA LEU A 187 -10.54 1.57 -14.99
C LEU A 187 -10.08 2.55 -16.08
N HIS A 188 -10.84 3.63 -16.34
CA HIS A 188 -10.64 4.46 -17.53
C HIS A 188 -10.13 5.87 -17.24
N CYS A 189 -10.22 6.34 -16.00
CA CYS A 189 -9.71 7.66 -15.69
C CYS A 189 -8.17 7.64 -15.79
N LYS A 190 -7.66 8.32 -16.83
CA LYS A 190 -6.22 8.45 -17.13
C LYS A 190 -5.48 9.39 -16.19
N GLU A 191 -6.22 10.16 -15.38
CA GLU A 191 -5.65 11.02 -14.34
C GLU A 191 -5.11 10.16 -13.19
N ALA A 192 -4.41 10.78 -12.23
CA ALA A 192 -3.76 10.09 -11.10
C ALA A 192 -4.74 9.42 -10.12
N THR A 193 -5.46 8.40 -10.59
CA THR A 193 -6.33 7.55 -9.79
C THR A 193 -5.51 6.58 -8.96
N TRP A 194 -6.13 6.12 -7.87
CA TRP A 194 -5.53 5.09 -7.03
C TRP A 194 -5.25 3.78 -7.80
N SER A 195 -6.07 3.43 -8.79
CA SER A 195 -5.87 2.25 -9.64
C SER A 195 -4.67 2.38 -10.57
N ASN A 196 -4.48 3.55 -11.19
CA ASN A 196 -3.27 3.84 -11.97
C ASN A 196 -2.02 3.77 -11.07
N TYR A 197 -2.10 4.27 -9.84
CA TYR A 197 -1.03 4.13 -8.87
C TYR A 197 -0.76 2.67 -8.50
N LEU A 198 -1.81 1.87 -8.27
CA LEU A 198 -1.68 0.45 -7.94
C LEU A 198 -1.01 -0.35 -9.08
N MET A 199 -1.35 -0.04 -10.33
CA MET A 199 -0.74 -0.65 -11.50
C MET A 199 0.72 -0.20 -11.65
N MET A 200 1.00 1.10 -11.57
CA MET A 200 2.37 1.64 -11.57
C MET A 200 3.22 1.02 -10.45
N TYR A 201 2.65 0.88 -9.25
CA TYR A 201 3.28 0.24 -8.12
C TYR A 201 3.67 -1.21 -8.44
N ALA A 202 2.74 -2.00 -9.00
CA ALA A 202 3.00 -3.39 -9.34
C ALA A 202 4.12 -3.51 -10.38
N ASP A 203 4.09 -2.65 -11.41
CA ASP A 203 5.12 -2.58 -12.45
C ASP A 203 6.51 -2.25 -11.86
N ILE A 204 6.60 -1.17 -11.10
CA ILE A 204 7.86 -0.72 -10.53
C ILE A 204 8.46 -1.77 -9.60
N TRP A 205 7.65 -2.36 -8.72
CA TRP A 205 8.14 -3.29 -7.71
C TRP A 205 8.40 -4.69 -8.24
N ASP A 206 7.73 -5.12 -9.32
CA ASP A 206 8.04 -6.40 -9.97
C ASP A 206 9.45 -6.40 -10.62
N ASN A 207 9.96 -5.23 -11.03
CA ASN A 207 11.36 -5.10 -11.48
C ASN A 207 12.41 -5.44 -10.41
N TYR A 208 12.00 -5.55 -9.14
CA TYR A 208 12.87 -5.95 -8.03
C TYR A 208 12.66 -7.41 -7.59
N ARG A 209 11.86 -8.19 -8.33
CA ARG A 209 11.56 -9.60 -8.01
C ARG A 209 12.79 -10.47 -7.78
N ASP A 210 13.86 -10.21 -8.52
CA ASP A 210 15.11 -10.98 -8.46
C ASP A 210 16.11 -10.43 -7.43
N ASP A 211 15.77 -9.34 -6.73
CA ASP A 211 16.59 -8.82 -5.63
C ASP A 211 16.45 -9.75 -4.40
N PRO A 212 17.55 -10.32 -3.86
CA PRO A 212 17.50 -11.20 -2.70
C PRO A 212 17.00 -10.53 -1.41
N ASN A 213 16.90 -9.20 -1.38
CA ASN A 213 16.36 -8.43 -0.27
C ASN A 213 14.89 -8.04 -0.46
N VAL A 214 14.28 -8.45 -1.58
CA VAL A 214 12.87 -8.21 -1.86
C VAL A 214 12.11 -9.53 -1.90
N LEU A 215 11.01 -9.61 -1.16
CA LEU A 215 10.05 -10.69 -1.25
C LEU A 215 8.69 -10.14 -1.70
N ILE A 216 8.23 -10.58 -2.87
CA ILE A 216 6.86 -10.31 -3.33
C ILE A 216 5.94 -11.40 -2.81
N VAL A 217 4.94 -11.03 -2.03
CA VAL A 217 3.86 -11.89 -1.55
C VAL A 217 2.53 -11.50 -2.18
N TYR A 218 1.71 -12.50 -2.48
CA TYR A 218 0.35 -12.29 -2.98
C TYR A 218 -0.64 -12.50 -1.85
N TYR A 219 -1.57 -11.58 -1.68
CA TYR A 219 -2.67 -11.68 -0.72
C TYR A 219 -3.41 -13.01 -0.85
N GLU A 220 -3.57 -13.49 -2.08
CA GLU A 220 -4.23 -14.74 -2.40
C GLU A 220 -3.50 -15.94 -1.78
N HIS A 221 -2.17 -15.98 -1.85
CA HIS A 221 -1.37 -17.01 -1.19
C HIS A 221 -1.40 -16.89 0.33
N LEU A 222 -1.34 -15.68 0.89
CA LEU A 222 -1.47 -15.47 2.33
C LEU A 222 -2.79 -16.03 2.89
N VAL A 223 -3.86 -16.00 2.12
CA VAL A 223 -5.16 -16.54 2.52
C VAL A 223 -5.31 -18.04 2.22
N ARG A 224 -4.85 -18.52 1.06
CA ARG A 224 -5.02 -19.93 0.63
C ARG A 224 -3.98 -20.88 1.20
N LYS A 225 -2.75 -20.41 1.30
CA LYS A 225 -1.57 -21.16 1.75
C LYS A 225 -0.86 -20.38 2.86
N PRO A 226 -1.56 -20.09 3.98
CA PRO A 226 -1.06 -19.20 5.02
C PRO A 226 0.26 -19.72 5.60
N ARG A 227 0.34 -21.02 5.90
CA ARG A 227 1.54 -21.64 6.47
C ARG A 227 2.77 -21.46 5.58
N GLU A 228 2.68 -21.86 4.30
CA GLU A 228 3.76 -21.71 3.32
C GLU A 228 4.19 -20.25 3.14
N SER A 229 3.20 -19.34 3.09
CA SER A 229 3.46 -17.91 2.91
C SER A 229 4.16 -17.30 4.14
N ILE A 230 3.70 -17.65 5.35
CA ILE A 230 4.29 -17.17 6.60
C ILE A 230 5.70 -17.72 6.79
N GLU A 231 5.94 -19.00 6.48
CA GLU A 231 7.30 -19.58 6.48
C GLU A 231 8.22 -18.89 5.48
N SER A 232 7.74 -18.59 4.27
CA SER A 232 8.51 -17.85 3.27
C SER A 232 8.88 -16.44 3.76
N ILE A 233 7.95 -15.75 4.42
CA ILE A 233 8.20 -14.42 5.01
C ILE A 233 9.22 -14.54 6.15
N ALA A 234 9.06 -15.49 7.06
CA ALA A 234 9.96 -15.71 8.19
C ALA A 234 11.40 -15.99 7.72
N LYS A 235 11.54 -16.86 6.71
CA LYS A 235 12.83 -17.17 6.09
C LYS A 235 13.46 -15.94 5.44
N HIS A 236 12.67 -15.12 4.74
CA HIS A 236 13.17 -13.88 4.12
C HIS A 236 13.60 -12.84 5.15
N MET A 237 12.84 -12.71 6.24
CA MET A 237 13.19 -11.85 7.38
C MET A 237 14.44 -12.34 8.12
N GLY A 238 14.85 -13.60 7.95
CA GLY A 238 15.99 -14.17 8.66
C GLY A 238 15.77 -14.33 10.16
N VAL A 239 14.51 -14.32 10.62
CA VAL A 239 14.18 -14.53 12.03
C VAL A 239 14.26 -16.01 12.39
N VAL A 240 14.57 -16.31 13.65
CA VAL A 240 14.50 -17.67 14.17
C VAL A 240 13.04 -18.01 14.48
N TYR A 241 12.55 -19.12 13.95
CA TYR A 241 11.18 -19.60 14.18
C TYR A 241 11.15 -21.11 14.36
N THR A 242 10.10 -21.59 15.04
CA THR A 242 9.78 -23.03 15.15
C THR A 242 8.55 -23.35 14.31
N SER A 243 8.39 -24.62 13.92
CA SER A 243 7.16 -25.07 13.25
C SER A 243 5.91 -24.74 14.06
N GLN A 244 6.01 -24.85 15.39
CA GLN A 244 4.92 -24.53 16.32
C GLN A 244 4.56 -23.04 16.26
N LEU A 245 5.55 -22.13 16.30
CA LEU A 245 5.30 -20.70 16.20
C LEU A 245 4.57 -20.36 14.89
N ILE A 246 4.95 -20.99 13.78
CA ILE A 246 4.27 -20.80 12.49
C ILE A 246 2.80 -21.24 12.58
N ASP A 247 2.51 -22.41 13.16
CA ASP A 247 1.12 -22.87 13.34
C ASP A 247 0.29 -21.95 14.23
N GLU A 248 0.91 -21.43 15.29
CA GLU A 248 0.30 -20.45 16.19
C GLU A 248 0.01 -19.14 15.45
N ILE A 249 0.94 -18.63 14.65
CA ILE A 249 0.76 -17.42 13.84
C ILE A 249 -0.32 -17.66 12.78
N VAL A 250 -0.34 -18.79 12.08
CA VAL A 250 -1.40 -19.15 11.12
C VAL A 250 -2.77 -19.11 11.81
N SER A 251 -2.86 -19.71 13.01
CA SER A 251 -4.08 -19.74 13.80
C SER A 251 -4.49 -18.33 14.28
N ALA A 252 -3.52 -17.51 14.67
CA ALA A 252 -3.76 -16.13 15.10
C ALA A 252 -4.22 -15.26 13.93
N SER A 253 -3.59 -15.41 12.76
CA SER A 253 -3.74 -14.65 11.51
C SER A 253 -5.06 -14.90 10.76
N ASN A 254 -6.18 -14.84 11.48
CA ASN A 254 -7.53 -14.93 10.93
C ASN A 254 -8.16 -13.53 10.91
N ILE A 255 -8.69 -13.11 9.76
CA ILE A 255 -9.37 -11.82 9.60
C ILE A 255 -10.49 -11.59 10.62
N GLU A 256 -11.20 -12.65 11.02
CA GLU A 256 -12.23 -12.56 12.06
C GLU A 256 -11.64 -12.24 13.44
N ARG A 257 -10.41 -12.66 13.72
CA ARG A 257 -9.68 -12.34 14.96
C ARG A 257 -9.00 -10.97 14.91
N MET A 258 -8.67 -10.47 13.71
CA MET A 258 -8.13 -9.12 13.53
C MET A 258 -9.18 -8.01 13.65
N ARG A 259 -10.46 -8.30 13.38
CA ARG A 259 -11.57 -7.32 13.43
C ARG A 259 -11.79 -6.66 14.81
N PRO A 260 -11.81 -7.39 15.94
CA PRO A 260 -12.12 -6.81 17.25
C PRO A 260 -10.88 -6.27 17.97
N GLY A 261 -9.67 -6.66 17.57
CA GLY A 261 -8.43 -6.44 18.33
C GLY A 261 -7.84 -5.04 18.25
N LYS A 262 -8.39 -4.14 17.40
CA LYS A 262 -7.89 -2.78 17.22
C LYS A 262 -9.03 -1.76 17.23
N THR A 263 -9.63 -1.56 18.40
CA THR A 263 -10.16 -0.24 18.71
C THR A 263 -8.97 0.62 19.10
N SER A 264 -8.66 1.62 18.30
CA SER A 264 -7.67 2.68 18.57
C SER A 264 -7.99 3.55 19.81
N LEU A 265 -8.80 3.02 20.73
CA LEU A 265 -9.29 3.65 21.95
C LEU A 265 -8.38 3.39 23.17
N ASP A 266 -7.49 2.39 23.12
CA ASP A 266 -6.68 2.02 24.29
C ASP A 266 -5.30 2.69 24.35
N LEU A 267 -4.96 3.50 23.34
CA LEU A 267 -3.68 4.18 23.29
C LEU A 267 -3.94 5.66 23.54
N ASN A 268 -3.35 6.20 24.62
CA ASN A 268 -3.26 7.64 24.94
C ASN A 268 -2.50 8.45 23.87
N ILE A 269 -2.49 7.99 22.63
CA ILE A 269 -1.88 8.62 21.47
C ILE A 269 -2.98 9.47 20.84
N LYS A 270 -2.70 10.77 20.66
CA LYS A 270 -3.58 11.71 19.95
C LYS A 270 -3.63 11.36 18.44
N VAL A 271 -4.19 10.21 18.09
CA VAL A 271 -4.60 9.89 16.72
C VAL A 271 -5.90 10.64 16.45
N ASP A 272 -6.08 11.20 15.25
CA ASP A 272 -7.31 11.89 14.88
C ASP A 272 -8.52 10.97 15.15
N PRO A 273 -9.50 11.38 15.97
CA PRO A 273 -10.70 10.60 16.25
C PRO A 273 -11.43 10.11 14.98
N LYS A 274 -11.32 10.82 13.85
CA LYS A 274 -11.90 10.40 12.55
C LYS A 274 -11.17 9.22 11.90
N LEU A 275 -9.87 9.06 12.13
CA LEU A 275 -9.10 7.88 11.72
C LEU A 275 -9.53 6.67 12.57
N CYS A 276 -9.81 6.90 13.85
CA CYS A 276 -10.25 5.89 14.82
C CYS A 276 -11.70 5.39 14.60
N GLU A 277 -12.64 6.28 14.31
CA GLU A 277 -14.06 5.93 14.12
C GLU A 277 -14.31 5.07 12.87
N ASN A 278 -13.39 5.13 11.89
CA ASN A 278 -13.45 4.31 10.67
C ASN A 278 -12.70 2.98 10.80
N TYR A 279 -12.09 2.68 11.96
CA TYR A 279 -11.18 1.53 12.08
C TYR A 279 -11.90 0.18 11.87
N GLN A 280 -13.09 0.05 12.46
CA GLN A 280 -13.96 -1.12 12.26
C GLN A 280 -14.44 -1.28 10.81
N LYS A 281 -14.39 -0.21 9.99
CA LYS A 281 -14.77 -0.26 8.56
C LYS A 281 -13.61 -0.69 7.65
N PHE A 282 -12.36 -0.75 8.13
CA PHE A 282 -11.23 -1.19 7.28
C PHE A 282 -11.26 -2.69 6.98
N TYR A 283 -11.78 -3.50 7.90
CA TYR A 283 -11.90 -4.96 7.77
C TYR A 283 -13.29 -5.34 7.24
N ARG A 284 -13.41 -5.49 5.92
CA ARG A 284 -14.71 -5.74 5.26
C ARG A 284 -15.11 -7.22 5.21
N LYS A 285 -14.37 -8.03 4.47
CA LYS A 285 -14.66 -9.48 4.27
C LYS A 285 -13.41 -10.34 4.32
N GLY A 286 -12.33 -9.89 3.71
CA GLY A 286 -11.07 -10.63 3.76
C GLY A 286 -10.99 -11.89 2.91
N ASN A 287 -11.90 -12.02 1.95
CA ASN A 287 -11.95 -13.13 1.02
C ASN A 287 -11.31 -12.77 -0.33
N ILE A 288 -11.00 -13.81 -1.09
CA ILE A 288 -10.62 -13.77 -2.50
C ILE A 288 -11.87 -14.00 -3.35
N GLY A 289 -11.98 -13.33 -4.49
CA GLY A 289 -13.04 -13.58 -5.47
C GLY A 289 -14.35 -12.84 -5.19
N ASP A 290 -14.38 -11.91 -4.22
CA ASP A 290 -15.61 -11.15 -3.95
C ASP A 290 -15.98 -10.24 -5.14
N TRP A 291 -14.98 -9.85 -5.94
CA TRP A 291 -15.16 -9.11 -7.18
C TRP A 291 -16.20 -9.70 -8.14
N LYS A 292 -16.38 -11.03 -8.16
CA LYS A 292 -17.38 -11.72 -9.01
C LYS A 292 -18.83 -11.32 -8.73
N LYS A 293 -19.10 -10.77 -7.55
CA LYS A 293 -20.45 -10.28 -7.17
C LYS A 293 -20.71 -8.85 -7.64
N TRP A 294 -19.66 -8.16 -8.09
CA TRP A 294 -19.70 -6.74 -8.44
C TRP A 294 -19.55 -6.55 -9.93
N PHE A 295 -18.60 -7.24 -10.53
CA PHE A 295 -18.33 -7.15 -11.96
C PHE A 295 -19.48 -7.80 -12.75
N SER A 296 -20.09 -7.02 -13.63
CA SER A 296 -20.88 -7.61 -14.72
C SER A 296 -19.97 -8.37 -15.68
N VAL A 297 -20.55 -9.24 -16.53
CA VAL A 297 -19.78 -9.94 -17.56
C VAL A 297 -19.06 -8.95 -18.48
N ALA A 298 -19.75 -7.87 -18.89
CA ALA A 298 -19.18 -6.83 -19.73
C ALA A 298 -18.02 -6.08 -19.04
N GLN A 299 -18.18 -5.69 -17.77
CA GLN A 299 -17.10 -5.07 -16.98
C GLN A 299 -15.90 -5.99 -16.81
N ASN A 300 -16.13 -7.29 -16.63
CA ASN A 300 -15.06 -8.27 -16.51
C ASN A 300 -14.25 -8.40 -17.81
N GLU A 301 -14.94 -8.46 -18.95
CA GLU A 301 -14.29 -8.48 -20.28
C GLU A 301 -13.54 -7.17 -20.56
N GLU A 302 -14.14 -6.03 -20.22
CA GLU A 302 -13.51 -4.71 -20.38
C GLU A 302 -12.26 -4.55 -19.52
N PHE A 303 -12.33 -4.96 -18.24
CA PHE A 303 -11.17 -5.02 -17.37
C PHE A 303 -10.05 -5.86 -17.98
N HIS A 304 -10.37 -7.06 -18.51
CA HIS A 304 -9.36 -7.93 -19.11
C HIS A 304 -8.70 -7.30 -20.33
N LYS A 305 -9.45 -6.61 -21.19
CA LYS A 305 -8.87 -5.89 -22.34
C LYS A 305 -7.79 -4.89 -21.89
N VAL A 306 -8.10 -4.06 -20.90
CA VAL A 306 -7.17 -3.05 -20.37
C VAL A 306 -6.00 -3.70 -19.63
N PHE A 307 -6.30 -4.67 -18.77
CA PHE A 307 -5.28 -5.35 -17.96
C PHE A 307 -4.31 -6.18 -18.82
N ASP A 308 -4.80 -6.93 -19.79
CA ASP A 308 -3.99 -7.79 -20.64
C ASP A 308 -3.08 -6.94 -21.55
N GLU A 309 -3.58 -5.81 -22.06
CA GLU A 309 -2.74 -4.85 -22.80
C GLU A 309 -1.63 -4.27 -21.91
N TRP A 310 -1.97 -3.85 -20.69
CA TRP A 310 -0.98 -3.36 -19.73
C TRP A 310 0.01 -4.45 -19.30
N ASN A 311 -0.43 -5.68 -19.03
CA ASN A 311 0.44 -6.74 -18.53
C ASN A 311 1.23 -7.45 -19.65
N LYS A 312 0.94 -7.18 -20.93
CA LYS A 312 1.53 -7.87 -22.09
C LYS A 312 3.06 -7.92 -22.08
N SER A 313 3.72 -6.81 -21.75
CA SER A 313 5.18 -6.72 -21.69
C SER A 313 5.76 -7.03 -20.31
N ARG A 314 4.92 -7.04 -19.26
CA ARG A 314 5.34 -7.11 -17.86
C ARG A 314 5.27 -8.53 -17.31
N GLN A 315 4.27 -9.30 -17.77
CA GLN A 315 4.05 -10.70 -17.37
C GLN A 315 3.96 -10.90 -15.84
N ILE A 316 3.43 -9.89 -15.12
CA ILE A 316 3.28 -9.96 -13.65
C ILE A 316 2.23 -11.03 -13.32
N PRO A 317 2.55 -12.03 -12.48
CA PRO A 317 1.69 -13.19 -12.25
C PRO A 317 0.61 -12.90 -11.21
N PHE A 318 -0.35 -12.02 -11.53
CA PHE A 318 -1.53 -11.81 -10.70
C PHE A 318 -2.44 -13.05 -10.68
N ILE A 319 -2.99 -13.36 -9.49
CA ILE A 319 -3.86 -14.51 -9.27
C ILE A 319 -5.32 -14.03 -9.33
N PHE A 320 -6.00 -14.28 -10.46
CA PHE A 320 -7.42 -13.99 -10.60
C PHE A 320 -8.24 -15.25 -10.32
N GLU A 321 -9.01 -15.25 -9.23
CA GLU A 321 -9.86 -16.37 -8.79
C GLU A 321 -11.32 -16.00 -8.62
#